data_AF-A0A2B4R9H5-F1
#
_entry.id   AF-A0A2B4R9H5-F1
#
_cell.length_a   1.000
_cell.length_b   1.000
_cell.length_c   1.000
_cell.angle_alpha   90.00
_cell.angle_beta   90.00
_cell.angle_gamma   90.00
#
_symmetry.space_group_name_H-M   'P 1'
#
loop_
_entity.id
_entity.type
_entity.pdbx_description
1 polymer ?
#
loop_
_entity_poly.entity_id
_entity_poly.type
_entity_poly.pdbx_seq_one_letter_code
_entity_poly.pdbx_strand_id
1 'polypeptide(L)'
;MGFDLDDLFPYLEAISTVAAGMFAGGAVYINVVEHPARMTVENTKSCHKEWMESFDRAKVFQSRLALVSIISGAGAYYCNPRKGLPFLVGGGVIATIFPYTMFVLKPNSIDPIYDKEVTTKKSESVVRETIDKWNSYHMVRSMITFPIFVGYVLYLASGHKKFWEFIYLDKLLTYSLRSRCNFGELGFSIFLVESIATIFDFYSSGNQGRERNFYWRGEQWQKEGEEKE
;
A
#
# COMPACT_ATOMS: atom_id res chain seq x y z
N MET A 1 -20.48 -23.08 30.09
CA MET A 1 -20.69 -22.19 28.93
C MET A 1 -19.61 -22.52 27.93
N GLY A 2 -19.95 -23.19 26.84
CA GLY A 2 -19.02 -23.36 25.72
C GLY A 2 -18.94 -22.02 25.00
N PHE A 3 -17.73 -21.54 24.74
CA PHE A 3 -17.51 -20.41 23.85
C PHE A 3 -17.90 -20.87 22.44
N ASP A 4 -19.00 -20.35 21.91
CA ASP A 4 -19.40 -20.64 20.54
C ASP A 4 -18.53 -19.80 19.59
N LEU A 5 -17.84 -20.47 18.66
CA LEU A 5 -17.01 -19.78 17.67
C LEU A 5 -17.86 -18.88 16.77
N ASP A 6 -19.15 -19.20 16.60
CA ASP A 6 -20.08 -18.38 15.84
C ASP A 6 -20.34 -17.01 16.48
N ASP A 7 -20.29 -16.91 17.81
CA ASP A 7 -20.44 -15.63 18.53
C ASP A 7 -19.21 -14.72 18.33
N LEU A 8 -18.02 -15.30 18.05
CA LEU A 8 -16.78 -14.56 17.87
C LEU A 8 -16.67 -13.93 16.46
N PHE A 9 -17.29 -14.55 15.46
CA PHE A 9 -17.24 -14.13 14.06
C PHE A 9 -17.48 -12.62 13.83
N PRO A 10 -18.59 -12.00 14.30
CA PRO A 10 -18.89 -10.59 14.02
C PRO A 10 -17.83 -9.63 14.60
N TYR A 11 -17.18 -10.01 15.70
CA TYR A 11 -16.11 -9.21 16.28
C TYR A 11 -14.83 -9.29 15.44
N LEU A 12 -14.49 -10.48 14.93
CA LEU A 12 -13.27 -10.68 14.14
C LEU A 12 -13.33 -9.97 12.79
N GLU A 13 -14.47 -10.00 12.10
CA GLU A 13 -14.65 -9.26 10.86
C GLU A 13 -14.59 -7.75 11.06
N ALA A 14 -15.17 -7.24 12.16
CA ALA A 14 -15.11 -5.83 12.50
C ALA A 14 -13.67 -5.40 12.82
N ILE A 15 -12.95 -6.18 13.63
CA ILE A 15 -11.53 -5.92 13.95
C ILE A 15 -10.68 -5.94 12.68
N SER A 16 -10.89 -6.92 11.80
CA SER A 16 -10.16 -7.03 10.54
C SER A 16 -10.38 -5.82 9.65
N THR A 17 -11.63 -5.37 9.55
CA THR A 17 -12.05 -4.21 8.76
C THR A 17 -11.48 -2.91 9.31
N VAL A 18 -11.60 -2.68 10.62
CA VAL A 18 -11.09 -1.46 11.27
C VAL A 18 -9.57 -1.38 11.14
N ALA A 19 -8.86 -2.48 11.38
CA ALA A 19 -7.41 -2.52 11.25
C ALA A 19 -6.94 -2.29 9.80
N ALA A 20 -7.62 -2.89 8.81
CA ALA A 20 -7.35 -2.64 7.39
C ALA A 20 -7.63 -1.17 7.02
N GLY A 21 -8.72 -0.59 7.51
CA GLY A 21 -9.08 0.81 7.26
C GLY A 21 -8.09 1.80 7.86
N MET A 22 -7.65 1.59 9.10
CA MET A 22 -6.61 2.41 9.72
C MET A 22 -5.27 2.29 8.98
N PHE A 23 -4.92 1.08 8.52
CA PHE A 23 -3.71 0.88 7.72
C PHE A 23 -3.81 1.65 6.40
N ALA A 24 -4.90 1.45 5.65
CA ALA A 24 -5.13 2.06 4.35
C ALA A 24 -5.17 3.60 4.46
N GLY A 25 -5.91 4.12 5.45
CA GLY A 25 -5.98 5.56 5.72
C GLY A 25 -4.61 6.15 6.05
N GLY A 26 -3.81 5.48 6.89
CA GLY A 26 -2.45 5.91 7.19
C GLY A 26 -1.53 5.89 5.97
N ALA A 27 -1.61 4.86 5.13
CA ALA A 27 -0.81 4.77 3.91
C ALA A 27 -1.16 5.89 2.91
N VAL A 28 -2.47 6.13 2.70
CA VAL A 28 -2.94 7.22 1.86
C VAL A 28 -2.51 8.57 2.42
N TYR A 29 -2.67 8.80 3.72
CA TYR A 29 -2.24 10.04 4.39
C TYR A 29 -0.75 10.31 4.18
N ILE A 30 0.10 9.28 4.34
CA ILE A 30 1.54 9.39 4.08
C ILE A 30 1.81 9.85 2.65
N ASN A 31 1.15 9.24 1.68
CA ASN A 31 1.38 9.56 0.27
C ASN A 31 0.92 10.97 -0.14
N VAL A 32 -0.24 11.41 0.33
CA VAL A 32 -0.90 12.62 -0.20
C VAL A 32 -0.83 13.84 0.73
N VAL A 33 -0.50 13.64 2.01
CA VAL A 33 -0.42 14.73 2.99
C VAL A 33 0.98 14.85 3.57
N GLU A 34 1.45 13.80 4.26
CA GLU A 34 2.70 13.86 5.02
C GLU A 34 3.91 14.06 4.10
N HIS A 35 4.02 13.25 3.04
CA HIS A 35 5.17 13.33 2.15
C HIS A 35 5.22 14.64 1.34
N PRO A 36 4.13 15.12 0.71
CA PRO A 36 4.15 16.42 0.05
C PRO A 36 4.53 17.56 0.99
N ALA A 37 3.98 17.59 2.22
CA ALA A 37 4.33 18.60 3.23
C ALA A 37 5.80 18.50 3.67
N ARG A 38 6.34 17.30 3.85
CA ARG A 38 7.77 17.08 4.12
C ARG A 38 8.64 17.69 3.03
N MET A 39 8.27 17.50 1.76
CA MET A 39 9.09 17.93 0.64
C MET A 39 9.17 19.45 0.48
N THR A 40 8.24 20.22 1.08
CA THR A 40 8.29 21.69 1.11
C THR A 40 9.24 22.26 2.16
N VAL A 41 9.74 21.45 3.10
CA VAL A 41 10.72 21.90 4.10
C VAL A 41 12.03 22.21 3.39
N GLU A 42 12.43 23.49 3.30
CA GLU A 42 13.61 23.94 2.53
C GLU A 42 14.90 23.24 2.97
N ASN A 43 15.15 23.19 4.28
CA ASN A 43 16.35 22.58 4.83
C ASN A 43 16.29 21.04 4.71
N THR A 44 17.17 20.48 3.88
CA THR A 44 17.24 19.03 3.62
C THR A 44 17.52 18.19 4.86
N LYS A 45 18.29 18.71 5.82
CA LYS A 45 18.53 18.01 7.09
C LYS A 45 17.27 17.91 7.94
N SER A 46 16.46 18.97 7.98
CA SER A 46 15.16 18.96 8.65
C SER A 46 14.16 18.04 7.94
N CYS A 47 14.09 18.09 6.60
CA CYS A 47 13.27 17.20 5.77
C CYS A 47 13.59 15.72 6.02
N HIS A 48 14.89 15.37 6.00
CA HIS A 48 15.36 14.00 6.26
C HIS A 48 15.10 13.56 7.70
N LYS A 49 15.32 14.43 8.68
CA LYS A 49 15.01 14.14 10.09
C LYS A 49 13.53 13.85 10.28
N GLU A 50 12.65 14.65 9.70
CA GLU A 50 11.21 14.43 9.74
C GLU A 50 10.84 13.07 9.12
N TRP A 51 11.36 12.77 7.92
CA TRP A 51 11.16 11.47 7.27
C TRP A 51 11.54 10.31 8.18
N MET A 52 12.73 10.35 8.79
CA MET A 52 13.24 9.25 9.62
C MET A 52 12.37 9.06 10.87
N GLU A 53 12.03 10.15 11.54
CA GLU A 53 11.21 10.11 12.75
C GLU A 53 9.77 9.65 12.47
N SER A 54 9.15 10.14 11.39
CA SER A 54 7.80 9.72 11.02
C SER A 54 7.80 8.27 10.54
N PHE A 55 8.79 7.86 9.74
CA PHE A 55 8.97 6.48 9.28
C PHE A 55 9.11 5.50 10.44
N ASP A 56 9.86 5.85 11.48
CA ASP A 56 10.06 4.99 12.66
C ASP A 56 8.78 4.76 13.45
N ARG A 57 7.90 5.77 13.53
CA ARG A 57 6.59 5.64 14.16
C ARG A 57 5.62 4.87 13.26
N ALA A 58 5.56 5.24 11.98
CA ALA A 58 4.66 4.65 11.01
C ALA A 58 4.95 3.16 10.78
N LYS A 59 6.22 2.73 10.71
CA LYS A 59 6.57 1.31 10.50
C LYS A 59 6.06 0.42 11.63
N VAL A 60 6.10 0.90 12.89
CA VAL A 60 5.59 0.15 14.05
C VAL A 60 4.06 0.13 14.04
N PHE A 61 3.44 1.27 13.79
CA PHE A 61 1.98 1.38 13.79
C PHE A 61 1.34 0.56 12.66
N GLN A 62 1.80 0.75 11.42
CA GLN A 62 1.27 0.03 10.25
C GLN A 62 1.53 -1.48 10.33
N SER A 63 2.71 -1.93 10.79
CA SER A 63 2.97 -3.38 10.92
C SER A 63 2.04 -4.05 11.91
N ARG A 64 1.72 -3.39 13.04
CA ARG A 64 0.75 -3.90 14.02
C ARG A 64 -0.65 -3.97 13.45
N LEU A 65 -1.11 -2.93 12.76
CA LEU A 65 -2.42 -2.92 12.10
C LEU A 65 -2.54 -4.02 11.05
N ALA A 66 -1.50 -4.22 10.24
CA ALA A 66 -1.46 -5.32 9.27
C ALA A 66 -1.60 -6.68 9.96
N LEU A 67 -0.83 -6.94 11.03
CA LEU A 67 -0.93 -8.18 11.79
C LEU A 67 -2.30 -8.39 12.43
N VAL A 68 -2.89 -7.35 13.02
CA VAL A 68 -4.25 -7.41 13.57
C VAL A 68 -5.26 -7.77 12.48
N SER A 69 -5.19 -7.13 11.31
CA SER A 69 -6.09 -7.43 10.19
C SER A 69 -5.93 -8.86 9.67
N ILE A 70 -4.69 -9.34 9.53
CA ILE A 70 -4.36 -10.71 9.08
C ILE A 70 -4.89 -11.76 10.06
N ILE A 71 -4.56 -11.62 11.35
CA ILE A 71 -4.92 -12.61 12.38
C ILE A 71 -6.44 -12.65 12.58
N SER A 72 -7.08 -11.48 12.65
CA SER A 72 -8.53 -11.42 12.80
C SER A 72 -9.26 -11.92 11.55
N GLY A 73 -8.75 -11.65 10.34
CA GLY A 73 -9.33 -12.18 9.10
C GLY A 73 -9.20 -13.70 8.99
N ALA A 74 -8.04 -14.25 9.38
CA ALA A 74 -7.86 -15.70 9.48
C ALA A 74 -8.78 -16.33 10.54
N GLY A 75 -8.94 -15.66 11.68
CA GLY A 75 -9.88 -16.07 12.72
C GLY A 75 -11.33 -16.04 12.24
N ALA A 76 -11.73 -15.00 11.50
CA ALA A 76 -13.08 -14.89 10.93
C ALA A 76 -13.38 -16.05 9.98
N TYR A 77 -12.42 -16.42 9.13
CA TYR A 77 -12.52 -17.60 8.28
C TYR A 77 -12.59 -18.90 9.08
N TYR A 78 -11.79 -19.03 10.13
CA TYR A 78 -11.83 -20.20 11.00
C TYR A 78 -13.18 -20.38 11.68
N CYS A 79 -13.80 -19.29 12.16
CA CYS A 79 -15.11 -19.33 12.82
C CYS A 79 -16.25 -19.57 11.82
N ASN A 80 -16.24 -18.89 10.67
CA ASN A 80 -17.26 -19.07 9.65
C ASN A 80 -16.63 -19.05 8.24
N PRO A 81 -16.28 -20.21 7.65
CA PRO A 81 -15.58 -20.24 6.36
C PRO A 81 -16.33 -19.55 5.23
N ARG A 82 -17.66 -19.64 5.21
CA ARG A 82 -18.50 -19.06 4.15
C ARG A 82 -18.49 -17.54 4.17
N LYS A 83 -18.60 -16.93 5.35
CA LYS A 83 -18.61 -15.47 5.52
C LYS A 83 -17.23 -14.87 5.75
N GLY A 84 -16.29 -15.67 6.25
CA GLY A 84 -14.95 -15.26 6.64
C GLY A 84 -13.91 -15.32 5.52
N LEU A 85 -14.18 -16.03 4.43
CA LEU A 85 -13.27 -16.15 3.28
C LEU A 85 -12.79 -14.80 2.73
N PRO A 86 -13.63 -13.76 2.59
CA PRO A 86 -13.19 -12.45 2.13
C PRO A 86 -12.12 -11.84 3.01
N PHE A 87 -12.29 -11.98 4.33
CA PHE A 87 -11.34 -11.47 5.32
C PHE A 87 -10.03 -12.24 5.28
N LEU A 88 -10.05 -13.55 5.10
CA LEU A 88 -8.84 -14.34 4.87
C LEU A 88 -8.10 -13.90 3.59
N VAL A 89 -8.82 -13.72 2.48
CA VAL A 89 -8.23 -13.30 1.20
C VAL A 89 -7.60 -11.91 1.35
N GLY A 90 -8.34 -10.93 1.88
CA GLY A 90 -7.82 -9.57 2.08
C GLY A 90 -6.65 -9.53 3.07
N GLY A 91 -6.70 -10.31 4.16
CA GLY A 91 -5.58 -10.46 5.09
C GLY A 91 -4.36 -11.06 4.41
N GLY A 92 -4.55 -12.11 3.61
CA GLY A 92 -3.48 -12.71 2.79
C GLY A 92 -2.84 -11.71 1.82
N VAL A 93 -3.65 -10.88 1.16
CA VAL A 93 -3.15 -9.80 0.29
C VAL A 93 -2.37 -8.75 1.10
N ILE A 94 -2.87 -8.32 2.25
CA ILE A 94 -2.16 -7.39 3.17
C ILE A 94 -0.83 -8.01 3.64
N ALA A 95 -0.79 -9.32 3.89
CA ALA A 95 0.44 -10.01 4.30
C ALA A 95 1.57 -9.88 3.26
N THR A 96 1.26 -9.72 1.98
CA THR A 96 2.26 -9.54 0.90
C THR A 96 3.05 -8.22 1.03
N ILE A 97 2.56 -7.27 1.83
CA ILE A 97 3.27 -6.01 2.11
C ILE A 97 4.60 -6.26 2.84
N PHE A 98 4.68 -7.28 3.70
CA PHE A 98 5.91 -7.61 4.42
C PHE A 98 7.05 -8.04 3.47
N PRO A 99 6.88 -9.06 2.60
CA PRO A 99 7.91 -9.42 1.63
C PRO A 99 8.18 -8.30 0.63
N TYR A 100 7.16 -7.56 0.15
CA TYR A 100 7.39 -6.38 -0.69
C TYR A 100 8.30 -5.34 0.00
N THR A 101 8.04 -5.07 1.28
CA THR A 101 8.85 -4.13 2.05
C THR A 101 10.28 -4.64 2.20
N MET A 102 10.46 -5.91 2.54
CA MET A 102 11.77 -6.51 2.78
C MET A 102 12.63 -6.57 1.52
N PHE A 103 12.06 -7.02 0.40
CA PHE A 103 12.84 -7.33 -0.81
C PHE A 103 12.85 -6.19 -1.84
N VAL A 104 11.88 -5.29 -1.81
CA VAL A 104 11.77 -4.21 -2.81
C VAL A 104 11.97 -2.85 -2.16
N LEU A 105 11.07 -2.44 -1.28
CA LEU A 105 11.07 -1.06 -0.75
C LEU A 105 12.33 -0.76 0.07
N LYS A 106 12.70 -1.67 0.99
CA LYS A 106 13.84 -1.49 1.90
C LYS A 106 15.17 -1.32 1.17
N PRO A 107 15.64 -2.26 0.33
CA PRO A 107 16.94 -2.12 -0.32
C PRO A 107 16.98 -0.96 -1.33
N ASN A 108 15.86 -0.65 -1.99
CA ASN A 108 15.84 0.35 -3.06
C ASN A 108 15.65 1.80 -2.58
N SER A 109 15.17 2.01 -1.35
CA SER A 109 14.81 3.35 -0.87
C SER A 109 15.01 3.60 0.63
N ILE A 110 14.77 2.64 1.52
CA ILE A 110 14.99 2.85 2.98
C ILE A 110 16.48 2.78 3.29
N ASP A 111 17.16 1.68 2.96
CA ASP A 111 18.56 1.49 3.34
C ASP A 111 19.49 2.60 2.83
N PRO A 112 19.32 3.14 1.60
CA PRO A 112 20.12 4.25 1.11
C PRO A 112 19.94 5.59 1.86
N ILE A 113 18.80 5.78 2.54
CA ILE A 113 18.44 7.05 3.19
C ILE A 113 18.29 6.95 4.72
N TYR A 114 18.26 5.73 5.28
CA TYR A 114 18.20 5.48 6.71
C TYR A 114 19.58 5.59 7.38
N ASP A 115 20.19 6.77 7.25
CA ASP A 115 21.44 7.17 7.91
C ASP A 115 21.29 8.61 8.43
N LYS A 116 21.47 8.81 9.74
CA LYS A 116 21.31 10.11 10.42
C LYS A 116 22.25 11.19 9.86
N GLU A 117 23.34 10.78 9.21
CA GLU A 117 24.35 11.67 8.64
C GLU A 117 24.29 11.69 7.10
N VAL A 118 23.27 11.12 6.47
CA VAL A 118 23.22 11.04 4.99
C VAL A 118 23.33 12.42 4.33
N THR A 119 22.84 13.46 5.01
CA THR A 119 22.85 14.85 4.52
C THR A 119 24.22 15.51 4.58
N THR A 120 25.20 14.92 5.27
CA THR A 120 26.61 15.35 5.21
C THR A 120 27.42 14.50 4.23
N LYS A 121 26.93 13.31 3.90
CA LYS A 121 27.60 12.32 3.03
C LYS A 121 27.18 12.40 1.56
N LYS A 122 26.02 12.99 1.27
CA LYS A 122 25.42 13.04 -0.08
C LYS A 122 24.93 14.45 -0.39
N SER A 123 24.83 14.77 -1.69
CA SER A 123 24.23 16.03 -2.13
C SER A 123 22.75 16.10 -1.73
N GLU A 124 22.24 17.32 -1.60
CA GLU A 124 20.83 17.57 -1.32
C GLU A 124 19.90 16.89 -2.34
N SER A 125 20.23 16.97 -3.63
CA SER A 125 19.46 16.35 -4.71
C SER A 125 19.29 14.85 -4.49
N VAL A 126 20.37 14.13 -4.21
CA VAL A 126 20.35 12.68 -3.99
C VAL A 126 19.50 12.31 -2.77
N VAL A 127 19.61 13.07 -1.68
CA VAL A 127 18.79 12.83 -0.48
C VAL A 127 17.31 13.02 -0.79
N ARG A 128 16.93 14.15 -1.38
CA ARG A 128 15.54 14.48 -1.71
C ARG A 128 14.93 13.51 -2.71
N GLU A 129 15.65 13.16 -3.77
CA GLU A 129 15.22 12.18 -4.76
C GLU A 129 15.02 10.79 -4.14
N THR A 130 15.86 10.40 -3.19
CA THR A 130 15.70 9.11 -2.50
C THR A 130 14.48 9.10 -1.58
N ILE A 131 14.19 10.22 -0.90
CA ILE A 131 12.96 10.39 -0.09
C ILE A 131 11.70 10.37 -0.98
N ASP A 132 11.73 11.01 -2.16
CA ASP A 132 10.65 10.96 -3.16
C ASP A 132 10.45 9.56 -3.73
N LYS A 133 11.55 8.88 -4.06
CA LYS A 133 11.57 7.48 -4.48
C LYS A 133 10.92 6.59 -3.41
N TRP A 134 11.26 6.77 -2.13
CA TRP A 134 10.62 6.04 -1.03
C TRP A 134 9.09 6.19 -1.04
N ASN A 135 8.56 7.39 -1.28
CA ASN A 135 7.11 7.62 -1.33
C ASN A 135 6.45 6.88 -2.50
N SER A 136 7.13 6.85 -3.65
CA SER A 136 6.68 6.10 -4.83
C SER A 136 6.58 4.60 -4.53
N TYR A 137 7.59 4.00 -3.89
CA TYR A 137 7.50 2.61 -3.44
C TYR A 137 6.45 2.41 -2.34
N HIS A 138 6.27 3.38 -1.44
CA HIS A 138 5.26 3.30 -0.38
C HIS A 138 3.84 3.25 -0.95
N MET A 139 3.60 3.92 -2.09
CA MET A 139 2.27 4.01 -2.70
C MET A 139 1.65 2.65 -3.06
N VAL A 140 2.47 1.63 -3.30
CA VAL A 140 2.02 0.24 -3.48
C VAL A 140 1.15 -0.22 -2.29
N ARG A 141 1.48 0.20 -1.06
CA ARG A 141 0.67 -0.12 0.12
C ARG A 141 -0.72 0.50 0.03
N SER A 142 -0.82 1.76 -0.40
CA SER A 142 -2.10 2.46 -0.57
C SER A 142 -2.94 1.81 -1.67
N MET A 143 -2.33 1.51 -2.82
CA MET A 143 -3.00 0.87 -3.95
C MET A 143 -3.53 -0.53 -3.62
N ILE A 144 -2.84 -1.28 -2.76
CA ILE A 144 -3.28 -2.61 -2.35
C ILE A 144 -4.33 -2.51 -1.23
N THR A 145 -4.05 -1.76 -0.18
CA THR A 145 -4.86 -1.82 1.05
C THR A 145 -6.14 -1.01 1.00
N PHE A 146 -6.18 0.06 0.20
CA PHE A 146 -7.40 0.85 0.05
C PHE A 146 -8.54 0.06 -0.63
N PRO A 147 -8.33 -0.64 -1.76
CA PRO A 147 -9.34 -1.52 -2.33
C PRO A 147 -9.77 -2.66 -1.41
N ILE A 148 -8.84 -3.24 -0.64
CA ILE A 148 -9.18 -4.29 0.35
C ILE A 148 -10.11 -3.72 1.42
N PHE A 149 -9.80 -2.56 1.98
CA PHE A 149 -10.66 -1.91 2.97
C PHE A 149 -12.04 -1.58 2.40
N VAL A 150 -12.11 -0.99 1.20
CA VAL A 150 -13.38 -0.72 0.51
C VAL A 150 -14.15 -2.02 0.28
N GLY A 151 -13.48 -3.09 -0.14
CA GLY A 151 -14.07 -4.41 -0.32
C GLY A 151 -14.68 -4.96 0.97
N TYR A 152 -13.98 -4.86 2.10
CA TYR A 152 -14.53 -5.24 3.41
C TYR A 152 -15.78 -4.43 3.78
N VAL A 153 -15.73 -3.11 3.63
CA VAL A 153 -16.87 -2.22 3.94
C VAL A 153 -18.08 -2.56 3.05
N LEU A 154 -17.88 -2.71 1.75
CA LEU A 154 -18.96 -3.08 0.83
C LEU A 154 -19.52 -4.46 1.12
N TYR A 155 -18.66 -5.40 1.49
CA TYR A 155 -19.07 -6.75 1.86
C TYR A 155 -19.94 -6.76 3.11
N LEU A 156 -19.52 -6.07 4.17
CA LEU A 156 -20.30 -5.89 5.40
C LEU A 156 -21.61 -5.15 5.14
N ALA A 157 -21.57 -4.04 4.40
CA ALA A 157 -22.75 -3.26 4.05
C ALA A 157 -23.78 -4.06 3.23
N SER A 158 -23.33 -5.09 2.50
CA SER A 158 -24.22 -5.98 1.75
C SER A 158 -24.87 -7.08 2.61
N GLY A 159 -24.54 -7.17 3.90
CA GLY A 159 -24.93 -8.29 4.74
C GLY A 159 -24.33 -9.62 4.25
N HIS A 160 -23.06 -9.59 3.84
CA HIS A 160 -22.29 -10.75 3.37
C HIS A 160 -22.74 -11.36 2.03
N LYS A 161 -23.53 -10.63 1.23
CA LYS A 161 -24.13 -11.15 -0.01
C LYS A 161 -23.24 -10.98 -1.24
N LYS A 162 -22.50 -9.86 -1.34
CA LYS A 162 -21.89 -9.40 -2.60
C LYS A 162 -20.47 -9.86 -2.89
N PHE A 163 -19.79 -10.57 -1.97
CA PHE A 163 -18.40 -10.98 -2.23
C PHE A 163 -18.26 -11.83 -3.51
N TRP A 164 -19.25 -12.67 -3.76
CA TRP A 164 -19.25 -13.56 -4.93
C TRP A 164 -19.54 -12.82 -6.24
N GLU A 165 -20.28 -11.72 -6.23
CA GLU A 165 -20.61 -10.96 -7.46
C GLU A 165 -19.38 -10.28 -8.09
N PHE A 166 -18.36 -9.94 -7.30
CA PHE A 166 -17.10 -9.38 -7.82
C PHE A 166 -16.11 -10.43 -8.33
N ILE A 167 -16.25 -11.70 -7.91
CA ILE A 167 -15.39 -12.82 -8.32
C ILE A 167 -16.06 -13.67 -9.41
N TYR A 168 -17.39 -13.62 -9.52
CA TYR A 168 -18.18 -14.41 -10.47
C TYR A 168 -18.81 -13.50 -11.53
N LEU A 169 -18.15 -13.45 -12.70
CA LEU A 169 -18.88 -13.48 -13.96
C LEU A 169 -19.74 -14.75 -13.95
N ASP A 170 -21.02 -14.59 -13.63
CA ASP A 170 -22.04 -15.63 -13.41
C ASP A 170 -22.37 -16.52 -14.64
N LYS A 171 -21.47 -16.65 -15.62
CA LYS A 171 -21.67 -17.47 -16.83
C LYS A 171 -20.66 -18.58 -17.08
N LEU A 172 -19.57 -18.68 -16.30
CA LEU A 172 -18.52 -19.68 -16.56
C LEU A 172 -18.50 -20.89 -15.60
N LEU A 173 -19.16 -20.80 -14.44
CA LEU A 173 -18.99 -21.79 -13.37
C LEU A 173 -20.08 -22.88 -13.31
N THR A 174 -21.21 -22.71 -14.00
CA THR A 174 -22.20 -23.79 -14.18
C THR A 174 -21.73 -24.89 -15.13
N TYR A 175 -20.66 -24.68 -15.93
CA TYR A 175 -20.16 -25.68 -16.87
C TYR A 175 -19.09 -26.62 -16.28
N SER A 176 -18.53 -26.33 -15.09
CA SER A 176 -17.36 -27.04 -14.57
C SER A 176 -17.53 -27.59 -13.15
N LEU A 177 -18.74 -28.04 -12.79
CA LEU A 177 -18.92 -28.90 -11.60
C LEU A 177 -18.40 -30.35 -11.81
N ARG A 178 -17.48 -30.58 -12.76
CA ARG A 178 -17.03 -31.94 -13.15
C ARG A 178 -15.53 -32.19 -13.12
N SER A 179 -14.67 -31.27 -12.69
CA SER A 179 -13.26 -31.61 -12.54
C SER A 179 -12.63 -30.96 -11.32
N ARG A 180 -12.12 -31.80 -10.43
CA ARG A 180 -11.35 -31.44 -9.24
C ARG A 180 -9.94 -31.00 -9.62
N CYS A 181 -9.33 -30.25 -8.69
CA CYS A 181 -7.94 -29.80 -8.58
C CYS A 181 -7.54 -28.55 -9.37
N ASN A 182 -6.85 -27.67 -8.64
CA ASN A 182 -6.14 -26.45 -9.05
C ASN A 182 -6.98 -25.18 -9.20
N PHE A 183 -7.60 -24.73 -8.11
CA PHE A 183 -8.27 -23.42 -8.03
C PHE A 183 -7.54 -22.38 -7.15
N GLY A 184 -6.24 -22.59 -6.89
CA GLY A 184 -5.42 -21.71 -6.06
C GLY A 184 -4.68 -20.58 -6.79
N GLU A 185 -4.49 -20.68 -8.12
CA GLU A 185 -3.55 -19.79 -8.84
C GLU A 185 -4.20 -18.72 -9.72
N LEU A 186 -5.48 -18.88 -10.10
CA LEU A 186 -6.08 -18.04 -11.14
C LEU A 186 -6.58 -16.67 -10.63
N GLY A 187 -7.01 -16.59 -9.36
CA GLY A 187 -7.49 -15.34 -8.77
C GLY A 187 -6.38 -14.39 -8.30
N PHE A 188 -5.22 -14.94 -7.92
CA PHE A 188 -4.07 -14.15 -7.46
C PHE A 188 -3.35 -13.45 -8.61
N SER A 189 -3.32 -14.07 -9.81
CA SER A 189 -2.58 -13.54 -10.96
C SER A 189 -3.22 -12.28 -11.55
N ILE A 190 -4.54 -12.25 -11.72
CA ILE A 190 -5.23 -11.13 -12.40
C ILE A 190 -5.17 -9.85 -11.56
N PHE A 191 -5.44 -9.92 -10.26
CA PHE A 191 -5.39 -8.75 -9.38
C PHE A 191 -3.97 -8.22 -9.18
N LEU A 192 -2.98 -9.12 -9.12
CA LEU A 192 -1.57 -8.75 -9.02
C LEU A 192 -1.07 -8.08 -10.31
N VAL A 193 -1.46 -8.60 -11.48
CA VAL A 193 -1.04 -8.05 -12.79
C VAL A 193 -1.64 -6.68 -13.05
N GLU A 194 -2.94 -6.46 -12.77
CA GLU A 194 -3.59 -5.15 -12.94
C GLU A 194 -3.05 -4.10 -11.95
N SER A 195 -2.75 -4.52 -10.72
CA SER A 195 -2.10 -3.66 -9.73
C SER A 195 -0.69 -3.27 -10.17
N ILE A 196 0.09 -4.22 -10.71
CA ILE A 196 1.44 -3.96 -11.24
C ILE A 196 1.38 -3.04 -12.48
N ALA A 197 0.45 -3.26 -13.40
CA ALA A 197 0.29 -2.41 -14.59
C ALA A 197 -0.03 -0.96 -14.20
N THR A 198 -0.94 -0.76 -13.24
CA THR A 198 -1.29 0.58 -12.74
C THR A 198 -0.10 1.25 -12.03
N ILE A 199 0.75 0.49 -11.32
CA ILE A 199 1.99 1.00 -10.71
C ILE A 199 2.99 1.45 -11.80
N PHE A 200 3.14 0.69 -12.88
CA PHE A 200 4.02 1.04 -13.99
C PHE A 200 3.55 2.28 -14.75
N ASP A 201 2.26 2.39 -15.04
CA ASP A 201 1.68 3.54 -15.73
C ASP A 201 1.85 4.83 -14.91
N PHE A 202 1.61 4.76 -13.60
CA PHE A 202 1.84 5.90 -12.72
C PHE A 202 3.33 6.28 -12.62
N TYR A 203 4.25 5.31 -12.50
CA TYR A 203 5.69 5.56 -12.49
C TYR A 203 6.16 6.25 -13.78
N SER A 204 5.64 5.82 -14.93
CA SER A 204 5.94 6.44 -16.22
C SER A 204 5.48 7.91 -16.28
N SER A 205 4.30 8.20 -15.73
CA SER A 205 3.73 9.55 -15.71
C SER A 205 4.51 10.52 -14.81
N GLY A 206 4.99 10.03 -13.66
CA GLY A 206 5.82 10.81 -12.73
C GLY A 206 7.19 11.16 -13.30
N ASN A 207 7.79 10.23 -14.05
CA ASN A 207 9.09 10.46 -14.69
C ASN A 207 9.01 11.52 -15.81
N GLN A 208 7.92 11.51 -16.61
CA GLN A 208 7.66 12.57 -17.60
C GLN A 208 7.43 13.96 -16.97
N GLY A 209 6.82 14.01 -15.77
CA GLY A 209 6.69 15.26 -15.01
C GLY A 209 8.05 15.80 -14.52
N ARG A 210 8.96 14.90 -14.13
CA ARG A 210 10.31 15.24 -13.64
C ARG A 210 11.20 15.78 -14.75
N GLU A 211 11.17 15.19 -15.95
CA GLU A 211 11.93 15.69 -17.10
C GLU A 211 11.46 17.08 -17.54
N ARG A 212 10.14 17.32 -17.57
CA ARG A 212 9.59 18.65 -17.86
C ARG A 212 10.09 19.72 -16.89
N ASN A 213 10.08 19.44 -15.58
CA ASN A 213 10.56 20.39 -14.58
C ASN A 213 12.07 20.67 -14.68
N PHE A 214 12.87 19.70 -15.15
CA PHE A 214 14.30 19.89 -15.37
C PHE A 214 14.58 20.80 -16.57
N TYR A 215 13.82 20.62 -17.66
CA TYR A 215 13.88 21.50 -18.83
C TYR A 215 13.46 22.95 -18.51
N TRP A 216 12.33 23.14 -17.82
CA TRP A 216 11.87 24.47 -17.42
C TRP A 216 12.85 25.20 -16.52
N ARG A 217 13.48 24.45 -15.59
CA ARG A 217 14.47 25.03 -14.70
C ARG A 217 15.74 25.42 -15.45
N GLY A 218 16.21 24.59 -16.39
CA GLY A 218 17.35 24.89 -17.26
C GLY A 218 17.18 26.16 -18.09
N GLU A 219 15.99 26.37 -18.66
CA GLU A 219 15.67 27.60 -19.40
C GLU A 219 15.66 28.85 -18.51
N GLN A 220 15.20 28.75 -17.26
CA GLN A 220 15.24 29.87 -16.32
C GLN A 220 16.68 30.28 -15.98
N TRP A 221 17.58 29.32 -15.75
CA TRP A 221 18.99 29.61 -15.47
C TRP A 221 19.70 30.29 -16.66
N GLN A 222 19.35 29.94 -17.90
CA GLN A 222 19.89 30.63 -19.08
C GLN A 222 19.41 32.07 -19.16
N LYS A 223 18.11 32.32 -18.95
CA LYS A 223 17.56 33.69 -19.00
C LYS A 223 18.11 34.59 -17.90
N GLU A 224 18.26 34.07 -16.68
CA GLU A 224 18.85 34.82 -15.57
C GLU A 224 20.36 35.07 -15.73
N GLY A 225 21.05 34.28 -16.55
CA GLY A 225 22.45 34.48 -16.92
C GLY A 225 22.62 35.57 -17.97
N GLU A 226 21.74 35.61 -18.97
CA GLU A 226 21.76 36.61 -20.06
C GLU A 226 21.32 38.01 -19.59
N GLU A 227 20.46 38.12 -18.57
CA GLU A 227 20.08 39.43 -18.00
C GLU A 227 21.17 40.04 -17.07
N LYS A 228 22.24 39.30 -16.77
CA LYS A 228 23.33 39.73 -15.87
C LYS A 228 24.64 40.07 -16.58
N GLU A 229 24.68 39.98 -17.91
CA GLU A 229 25.75 40.52 -18.77
C GLU A 229 25.35 41.87 -19.40
#